data_AF-A0A925J164-F1
#
_entry.id   AF-A0A925J164-F1
#
_cell.length_a   1.000
_cell.length_b   1.000
_cell.length_c   1.000
_cell.angle_alpha   90.00
_cell.angle_beta   90.00
_cell.angle_gamma   90.00
#
_symmetry.space_group_name_H-M   'P 1'
#
loop_
_entity.id
_entity.type
_entity.pdbx_description
1 polymer ?
#
loop_
_entity_poly.entity_id
_entity_poly.type
_entity_poly.pdbx_seq_one_letter_code
_entity_poly.pdbx_strand_id
1 'polypeptide(L)'
;MPLLYLLSAAFHIYCGAMNADEGFYAIAARPVMEGDLPYRDFGYTQMPLLPYFNGPILARTGYGLFEQRWLNAAWAALALGIAAWWIG
;
A
#
# COMPACT_ATOMS: atom_id res chain seq x y z
N MET A 1 12.26 10.06 -17.10
CA MET A 1 11.53 10.10 -15.81
C MET A 1 10.95 8.74 -15.39
N PRO A 2 10.19 7.99 -16.21
CA PRO A 2 9.58 6.72 -15.76
C PRO A 2 10.61 5.64 -15.39
N LEU A 3 11.72 5.53 -16.13
CA LEU A 3 12.79 4.58 -15.81
C LEU A 3 13.43 4.85 -14.43
N LEU A 4 13.72 6.12 -14.12
CA LEU A 4 14.28 6.52 -12.82
C LEU A 4 13.32 6.17 -11.68
N TYR A 5 12.02 6.42 -11.88
CA TYR A 5 11.00 6.02 -10.92
C TYR A 5 10.99 4.51 -10.69
N LEU A 6 10.97 3.70 -11.75
CA LEU A 6 10.94 2.24 -11.65
C LEU A 6 12.17 1.69 -10.91
N LEU A 7 13.36 2.22 -11.21
CA LEU A 7 14.59 1.84 -10.52
C LEU A 7 14.55 2.21 -9.03
N SER A 8 14.07 3.42 -8.71
CA SER A 8 13.89 3.86 -7.32
C SER A 8 12.87 2.98 -6.59
N ALA A 9 11.71 2.71 -7.20
CA ALA A 9 10.69 1.87 -6.62
C ALA A 9 11.21 0.46 -6.35
N ALA A 10 11.87 -0.17 -7.32
CA ALA A 10 12.48 -1.49 -7.15
C ALA A 10 13.50 -1.49 -6.00
N PHE A 11 14.37 -0.48 -5.91
CA PHE A 11 15.32 -0.37 -4.81
C PHE A 11 14.61 -0.28 -3.44
N HIS A 12 13.58 0.54 -3.30
CA HIS A 12 12.86 0.66 -2.01
C HIS A 12 12.04 -0.59 -1.67
N ILE A 13 11.48 -1.28 -2.67
CA ILE A 13 10.73 -2.51 -2.46
C ILE A 13 11.64 -3.61 -1.90
N TYR A 14 12.82 -3.81 -2.49
CA TYR A 14 13.70 -4.95 -2.17
C TYR A 14 14.82 -4.65 -1.17
N CYS A 15 15.33 -3.42 -1.18
CA CYS A 15 16.49 -3.02 -0.38
C CYS A 15 16.14 -1.95 0.68
N GLY A 16 14.93 -1.39 0.62
CA GLY A 16 14.48 -0.38 1.59
C GLY A 16 14.28 -0.98 2.98
N ALA A 17 14.73 -0.25 4.00
CA ALA A 17 14.50 -0.60 5.40
C ALA A 17 13.00 -0.81 5.65
N MET A 18 12.69 -1.82 6.47
CA MET A 18 11.30 -2.13 6.83
C MET A 18 10.84 -1.19 7.93
N ASN A 19 9.75 -0.47 7.70
CA ASN A 19 9.05 0.23 8.78
C ASN A 19 8.25 -0.76 9.62
N ALA A 20 8.18 -0.52 10.93
CA ALA A 20 7.57 -1.44 11.88
C ALA A 20 6.06 -1.64 11.66
N ASP A 21 5.39 -0.69 11.00
CA ASP A 21 3.95 -0.69 10.73
C ASP A 21 3.57 -1.23 9.34
N GLU A 22 4.53 -1.46 8.44
CA GLU A 22 4.24 -1.93 7.07
C GLU A 22 3.50 -3.28 7.06
N GLY A 23 3.94 -4.22 7.89
CA GLY A 23 3.28 -5.53 8.02
C GLY A 23 1.89 -5.42 8.67
N PHE A 24 1.71 -4.45 9.57
CA PHE A 24 0.43 -4.23 10.23
C PHE A 24 -0.65 -3.82 9.23
N TYR A 25 -0.36 -2.91 8.30
CA TYR A 25 -1.35 -2.47 7.30
C TYR A 25 -1.74 -3.55 6.31
N ALA A 26 -0.77 -4.35 5.86
CA ALA A 26 -1.03 -5.46 4.96
C ALA A 26 -1.98 -6.48 5.61
N ILE A 27 -1.70 -6.85 6.87
CA ILE A 27 -2.53 -7.80 7.62
C ILE A 27 -3.89 -7.21 8.00
N ALA A 28 -3.96 -5.92 8.38
CA ALA A 28 -5.21 -5.26 8.73
C ALA A 28 -6.23 -5.21 7.57
N ALA A 29 -5.77 -5.32 6.32
CA ALA A 29 -6.66 -5.37 5.16
C ALA A 29 -7.43 -6.69 5.05
N ARG A 30 -6.90 -7.79 5.60
CA ARG A 30 -7.55 -9.10 5.57
C ARG A 30 -8.87 -9.17 6.34
N PRO A 31 -8.94 -8.84 7.64
CA PRO A 31 -10.20 -8.88 8.38
C PRO A 31 -11.23 -7.92 7.76
N VAL A 32 -10.79 -6.79 7.19
CA VAL A 32 -11.66 -5.87 6.44
C VAL A 32 -12.29 -6.52 5.19
N MET A 33 -11.54 -7.36 4.48
CA MET A 33 -12.09 -8.15 3.37
C MET A 33 -12.97 -9.32 3.83
N GLU A 34 -12.82 -9.77 5.07
CA GLU A 34 -13.64 -10.80 5.72
C GLU A 34 -14.92 -10.22 6.37
N GLY A 35 -15.05 -8.89 6.44
CA GLY A 35 -16.25 -8.17 6.90
C GLY A 35 -16.11 -7.42 8.23
N ASP A 36 -14.95 -7.51 8.87
CA ASP A 36 -14.67 -6.81 10.12
C ASP A 36 -14.44 -5.31 9.89
N LEU A 37 -14.88 -4.49 10.82
CA LEU A 37 -14.74 -3.04 10.78
C LEU A 37 -13.58 -2.57 11.69
N PRO A 38 -12.63 -1.76 11.17
CA PRO A 38 -11.59 -1.14 11.99
C PRO A 38 -12.19 -0.33 13.15
N TYR A 39 -11.53 -0.34 14.30
CA TYR A 39 -11.93 0.28 15.57
C TYR A 39 -13.14 -0.34 16.28
N ARG A 40 -13.98 -1.11 15.57
CA ARG A 40 -15.12 -1.83 16.16
C ARG A 40 -14.75 -3.26 16.49
N ASP A 41 -14.25 -3.98 15.49
CA ASP A 41 -14.02 -5.43 15.57
C ASP A 41 -12.53 -5.74 15.83
N PHE A 42 -11.63 -4.82 15.47
CA PHE A 42 -10.21 -4.89 15.81
C PHE A 42 -9.56 -3.52 15.97
N GLY A 43 -8.47 -3.46 16.74
CA GLY A 43 -7.71 -2.23 16.97
C GLY A 43 -6.98 -1.76 15.71
N TYR A 44 -7.16 -0.49 15.36
CA TYR A 44 -6.50 0.15 14.24
C TYR A 44 -6.07 1.56 14.65
N THR A 45 -4.93 2.05 14.17
CA THR A 45 -4.32 3.31 14.65
C THR A 45 -4.33 4.43 13.62
N GLN A 46 -4.45 4.10 12.33
CA GLN A 46 -4.48 5.06 11.22
C GLN A 46 -5.89 5.26 10.68
N MET A 47 -6.11 6.26 9.83
CA MET A 47 -7.38 6.44 9.11
C MET A 47 -7.77 5.15 8.36
N PRO A 48 -9.02 4.68 8.47
CA PRO A 48 -9.39 3.31 8.06
C PRO A 48 -9.45 3.11 6.55
N LEU A 49 -9.20 4.14 5.74
CA LEU A 49 -9.36 4.10 4.29
C LEU A 49 -8.39 3.11 3.62
N LEU A 50 -7.16 3.01 4.14
CA LEU A 50 -6.10 2.20 3.55
C LEU A 50 -6.48 0.72 3.39
N PRO A 51 -6.98 -0.01 4.42
CA PRO A 51 -7.36 -1.40 4.26
C PRO A 51 -8.56 -1.60 3.30
N TYR A 52 -9.46 -0.63 3.15
CA TYR A 52 -10.56 -0.72 2.18
C TYR A 52 -10.08 -0.54 0.73
N PHE A 53 -9.11 0.35 0.49
CA PHE A 53 -8.57 0.58 -0.85
C PHE A 53 -7.57 -0.49 -1.27
N ASN A 54 -6.68 -0.89 -0.36
CA ASN A 54 -5.66 -1.88 -0.66
C ASN A 54 -6.19 -3.31 -0.57
N GLY A 55 -7.15 -3.58 0.32
CA GLY A 55 -7.69 -4.92 0.59
C GLY A 55 -8.14 -5.68 -0.64
N PRO A 56 -8.93 -5.12 -1.58
CA PRO A 56 -9.36 -5.84 -2.78
C PRO A 56 -8.21 -6.32 -3.66
N ILE A 57 -7.10 -5.57 -3.70
CA ILE A 57 -5.92 -5.95 -4.48
C ILE A 57 -5.12 -7.00 -3.70
N LEU A 58 -4.87 -6.76 -2.40
CA LEU A 58 -4.14 -7.69 -1.53
C LEU A 58 -4.87 -9.03 -1.34
N ALA A 59 -6.20 -9.06 -1.40
CA ALA A 59 -7.00 -10.29 -1.40
C ALA A 59 -6.67 -11.19 -2.60
N ARG A 60 -6.17 -10.62 -3.70
CA ARG A 60 -5.80 -11.36 -4.92
C ARG A 60 -4.31 -11.63 -5.01
N THR A 61 -3.47 -10.72 -4.51
CA THR A 61 -2.00 -10.84 -4.62
C THR A 61 -1.35 -11.47 -3.39
N GLY A 62 -2.02 -11.42 -2.24
CA GLY A 62 -1.47 -11.77 -0.92
C GLY A 62 -1.37 -10.55 -0.01
N TYR A 63 -1.48 -10.79 1.31
CA TYR A 63 -1.36 -9.77 2.37
C TYR A 63 0.06 -9.65 2.93
N GLY A 64 1.08 -9.90 2.10
CA GLY A 64 2.47 -9.84 2.51
C GLY A 64 3.08 -8.46 2.37
N LEU A 65 4.30 -8.33 2.90
CA LEU A 65 5.07 -7.08 2.90
C LEU A 65 5.37 -6.61 1.47
N PHE A 66 5.79 -7.52 0.59
CA PHE A 66 6.20 -7.16 -0.77
C PHE A 66 5.01 -6.76 -1.63
N GLU A 67 3.87 -7.44 -1.47
CA GLU A 67 2.61 -7.12 -2.14
C GLU A 67 2.14 -5.71 -1.78
N GLN A 68 2.18 -5.37 -0.48
CA GLN A 68 1.89 -4.02 0.01
C GLN A 68 2.85 -2.97 -0.58
N ARG A 69 4.16 -3.27 -0.65
CA ARG A 69 5.18 -2.36 -1.20
C ARG A 69 4.98 -2.13 -2.70
N TRP A 70 4.69 -3.18 -3.47
CA TRP A 70 4.36 -3.07 -4.88
C TRP A 70 3.10 -2.23 -5.11
N LEU A 71 2.07 -2.43 -4.30
CA LEU A 71 0.85 -1.64 -4.37
C LEU A 71 1.10 -0.15 -4.03
N ASN A 72 1.89 0.12 -3.00
CA ASN A 72 2.29 1.49 -2.66
C ASN A 72 3.10 2.15 -3.78
N ALA A 73 3.96 1.39 -4.47
CA ALA A 73 4.64 1.88 -5.67
C ALA A 73 3.67 2.14 -6.83
N ALA A 74 2.58 1.39 -6.99
CA ALA A 74 1.56 1.75 -7.97
C ALA A 74 0.87 3.07 -7.62
N TRP A 75 0.51 3.27 -6.34
CA TRP A 75 -0.09 4.53 -5.85
C TRP A 75 0.83 5.72 -6.02
N ALA A 76 2.12 5.58 -5.71
CA ALA A 76 3.10 6.65 -5.90
C ALA A 76 3.28 7.01 -7.39
N ALA A 77 3.29 6.02 -8.28
CA ALA A 77 3.34 6.27 -9.72
C ALA A 77 2.14 7.07 -10.22
N LEU A 78 0.92 6.69 -9.77
CA LEU A 78 -0.31 7.40 -10.09
C LEU A 78 -0.29 8.83 -9.58
N ALA A 79 0.10 9.04 -8.32
CA ALA A 79 0.19 10.35 -7.69
C ALA A 79 1.16 11.28 -8.44
N LEU A 80 2.33 10.76 -8.83
CA LEU A 80 3.31 11.50 -9.63
C LEU A 80 2.77 11.84 -11.02
N GLY A 81 2.05 10.92 -11.66
CA GLY A 81 1.41 11.17 -12.95
C GLY A 81 0.38 12.29 -12.90
N ILE A 82 -0.49 12.27 -11.88
CA ILE A 82 -1.48 13.33 -11.64
C ILE A 82 -0.79 14.67 -11.37
N ALA A 83 0.24 14.68 -10.52
CA ALA A 83 0.98 15.89 -10.20
C ALA A 83 1.69 16.50 -11.42
N ALA A 84 2.32 15.66 -12.26
CA ALA A 84 2.95 16.10 -13.50
C ALA A 84 1.94 16.68 -14.49
N TRP A 85 0.74 16.09 -14.58
CA TRP A 85 -0.35 16.61 -15.40
C TRP A 85 -0.90 17.94 -14.88
N TRP A 86 -0.98 18.13 -13.57
CA TRP A 86 -1.48 19.38 -12.98
C TRP A 86 -0.48 20.53 -13.20
N ILE A 87 0.82 20.27 -13.04
CA ILE A 87 1.84 21.34 -13.09
C ILE A 87 2.25 21.70 -14.53
N GLY A 88 2.06 20.79 -15.48
CA GLY A 88 2.39 20.99 -16.91
C GLY A 88 1.32 21.74 -17.67
#